data_AF-A0AB73TLG2-F1
#
_entry.id   AF-A0AB73TLG2-F1
#
_cell.length_a   1.000
_cell.length_b   1.000
_cell.length_c   1.000
_cell.angle_alpha   90.00
_cell.angle_beta   90.00
_cell.angle_gamma   90.00
#
_symmetry.space_group_name_H-M   'P 1'
#
loop_
_entity.id
_entity.type
_entity.pdbx_description
1 polymer ?
#
loop_
_entity_poly.entity_id
_entity_poly.type
_entity_poly.pdbx_seq_one_letter_code
_entity_poly.pdbx_strand_id
1 'polypeptide(L)' 'MKLSTDWRKEIQTIPNLLSIFRIFLLPIYLYFVLRQSFYIAGAVIVVSGLSDYLDGVIARRYNQVTDLGKVLDPFADKLT' A
#
# COMPACT_ATOMS: atom_id res chain seq x y z
N MET A 1 -12.31 7.47 -22.74
CA MET A 1 -11.70 7.45 -21.40
C MET A 1 -12.56 8.34 -20.51
N LYS A 2 -13.58 7.77 -19.86
CA LYS A 2 -14.48 8.52 -18.97
C LYS A 2 -13.81 8.55 -17.60
N LEU A 3 -13.22 9.69 -17.25
CA LEU A 3 -12.72 9.93 -15.89
C LEU A 3 -13.93 9.81 -14.96
N SER A 4 -13.91 8.79 -14.10
CA SER A 4 -14.92 8.54 -13.08
C SER A 4 -14.92 9.74 -12.12
N THR A 5 -16.06 10.41 -12.00
CA THR A 5 -16.21 11.68 -11.28
C THR A 5 -16.18 11.51 -9.74
N ASP A 6 -15.91 10.30 -9.23
CA ASP A 6 -16.14 9.89 -7.83
C ASP A 6 -14.87 9.35 -7.14
N TRP A 7 -13.76 10.11 -7.22
CA TRP A 7 -12.46 9.81 -6.59
C TRP A 7 -12.55 9.42 -5.09
N ARG A 8 -13.56 9.90 -4.36
CA ARG A 8 -13.81 9.57 -2.95
C ARG A 8 -14.18 8.09 -2.74
N LYS A 9 -14.88 7.45 -3.69
CA LYS A 9 -15.24 6.03 -3.61
C LYS A 9 -14.05 5.13 -3.91
N GLU A 10 -13.15 5.57 -4.81
CA GLU A 10 -11.91 4.85 -5.11
C GLU A 10 -10.95 4.88 -3.92
N ILE A 11 -10.92 5.99 -3.15
CA ILE A 11 -10.09 6.10 -1.93
C ILE A 11 -10.54 5.14 -0.82
N GLN A 12 -11.85 4.86 -0.73
CA GLN A 12 -12.43 3.95 0.29
C GLN A 12 -12.29 2.47 -0.07
N THR A 13 -11.68 2.14 -1.21
CA THR A 13 -11.40 0.74 -1.54
C THR A 13 -10.33 0.21 -0.58
N ILE A 14 -10.49 -1.05 -0.17
CA ILE A 14 -9.55 -1.74 0.74
C ILE A 14 -8.09 -1.58 0.26
N PRO A 15 -7.77 -1.73 -1.04
CA PRO A 15 -6.39 -1.61 -1.51
C PRO A 15 -5.79 -0.22 -1.27
N ASN A 16 -6.55 0.84 -1.53
CA ASN A 16 -6.06 2.21 -1.37
C ASN A 16 -5.84 2.58 0.11
N LEU A 17 -6.64 1.99 1.01
CA LEU A 17 -6.47 2.13 2.46
C LEU A 17 -5.20 1.41 2.96
N LEU A 18 -4.86 0.25 2.39
CA LEU A 18 -3.59 -0.44 2.65
C LEU A 18 -2.39 0.35 2.10
N SER A 19 -2.52 1.01 0.94
CA SER A 19 -1.47 1.90 0.43
C SER A 19 -1.21 3.09 1.37
N ILE A 20 -2.27 3.71 1.91
CA ILE A 20 -2.13 4.79 2.91
C ILE A 20 -1.47 4.26 4.20
N PHE A 21 -1.86 3.08 4.65
CA PHE A 21 -1.28 2.43 5.82
C PHE A 21 0.24 2.23 5.67
N ARG A 22 0.73 1.87 4.47
CA ARG A 22 2.17 1.76 4.21
C ARG A 22 2.93 3.07 4.24
N ILE A 23 2.34 4.13 3.69
CA ILE A 23 2.94 5.47 3.78
C ILE A 23 3.12 5.84 5.26
N PHE A 24 2.21 5.41 6.13
CA PHE A 24 2.31 5.61 7.58
C PHE A 24 3.34 4.67 8.26
N LEU A 25 3.54 3.46 7.76
CA LEU A 25 4.57 2.54 8.25
C LEU A 25 6.00 3.02 7.94
N LEU A 26 6.18 3.81 6.88
CA LEU A 26 7.49 4.31 6.44
C LEU A 26 8.21 5.18 7.49
N PRO A 27 7.59 6.22 8.12
CA PRO A 27 8.22 6.97 9.20
C PRO A 27 8.42 6.11 10.46
N ILE A 28 7.56 5.12 10.72
CA ILE A 28 7.73 4.18 11.85
C ILE A 28 8.98 3.31 11.63
N TYR A 29 9.15 2.77 10.43
CA TYR A 29 10.35 2.04 10.03
C TYR A 29 11.61 2.90 10.22
N LEU A 30 11.63 4.11 9.68
CA LEU A 30 12.78 5.03 9.81
C LEU A 30 13.09 5.34 11.27
N TYR A 31 12.09 5.54 12.11
CA TYR A 31 12.26 5.76 13.54
C TYR A 31 12.96 4.58 14.23
N PHE A 32 12.55 3.35 13.96
CA PHE A 32 13.15 2.16 14.58
C PHE A 32 14.54 1.83 14.04
N VAL A 33 14.81 2.10 12.76
CA VAL A 33 16.15 1.98 12.18
C VAL A 33 17.11 2.96 12.85
N LEU A 34 16.70 4.22 13.07
CA LEU A 34 17.53 5.23 13.74
C LEU A 34 17.82 4.87 15.22
N ARG A 35 16.94 4.09 15.85
CA ARG A 35 17.13 3.53 17.20
C ARG A 35 17.99 2.26 17.23
N GLN A 36 18.54 1.82 16.07
CA GLN A 36 19.23 0.54 15.90
C GLN A 36 18.41 -0.68 16.35
N SER A 37 17.07 -0.56 16.36
CA SER A 37 16.17 -1.64 16.75
C SER A 37 15.81 -2.47 15.51
N PHE A 38 16.80 -3.19 14.99
CA PHE A 38 16.70 -3.90 13.70
C PHE A 38 15.64 -5.00 13.69
N TYR A 39 15.36 -5.64 14.83
CA TYR A 39 14.29 -6.63 14.95
C TYR A 39 12.90 -6.03 14.69
N ILE A 40 12.63 -4.84 15.25
CA ILE A 40 11.35 -4.15 15.06
C ILE A 40 11.28 -3.56 13.65
N ALA A 41 12.37 -2.97 13.15
CA ALA A 41 12.45 -2.45 11.79
C ALA A 41 12.21 -3.56 10.74
N GLY A 42 12.80 -4.74 10.94
CA GLY A 42 12.57 -5.91 10.09
C GLY A 42 11.12 -6.38 10.12
N ALA A 43 10.49 -6.43 11.30
CA ALA A 43 9.08 -6.77 11.42
C ALA A 43 8.18 -5.77 10.68
N VAL A 44 8.48 -4.47 10.76
CA VAL A 44 7.73 -3.41 10.05
C VAL A 44 7.84 -3.58 8.52
N ILE A 45 9.02 -3.89 7.99
CA ILE A 45 9.20 -4.18 6.55
C ILE A 45 8.41 -5.42 6.14
N VAL A 46 8.48 -6.50 6.92
CA VAL A 46 7.75 -7.74 6.60
C VAL A 46 6.24 -7.49 6.57
N VAL A 47 5.69 -6.78 7.57
CA VAL A 47 4.27 -6.40 7.62
C VAL A 47 3.90 -5.48 6.46
N SER A 48 4.77 -4.54 6.10
CA SER A 48 4.59 -3.66 4.95
C SER A 48 4.53 -4.46 3.64
N GLY A 49 5.45 -5.40 3.40
CA GLY A 49 5.44 -6.24 2.20
C GLY A 49 4.22 -7.17 2.12
N LEU A 50 3.83 -7.77 3.25
CA LEU A 50 2.59 -8.56 3.33
C LEU A 50 1.34 -7.75 3.01
N SER A 51 1.35 -6.45 3.33
CA SER A 51 0.25 -5.55 3.04
C SER A 51 0.06 -5.30 1.53
N ASP A 52 1.12 -5.21 0.71
CA ASP A 52 1.03 -5.22 -0.79
C ASP A 52 0.33 -6.46 -1.26
N TYR A 53 0.82 -7.57 -0.71
CA TYR A 53 0.44 -8.84 -1.29
C TYR A 53 -1.05 -9.04 -1.06
N LEU A 54 -1.53 -8.65 0.12
CA LEU A 54 -2.93 -8.65 0.48
C LEU A 54 -3.74 -7.60 -0.30
N ASP A 55 -3.28 -6.36 -0.46
CA ASP A 55 -4.03 -5.35 -1.21
C ASP A 55 -4.20 -5.72 -2.70
N GLY A 56 -3.16 -6.23 -3.35
CA GLY A 56 -3.20 -6.72 -4.73
C GLY A 56 -4.03 -8.00 -4.87
N VAL A 57 -4.02 -8.91 -3.89
CA VAL A 57 -4.89 -10.10 -3.89
C VAL A 57 -6.36 -9.71 -3.71
N ILE A 58 -6.66 -8.76 -2.83
CA ILE A 58 -8.02 -8.27 -2.60
C ILE A 58 -8.53 -7.52 -3.84
N ALA A 59 -7.73 -6.66 -4.46
CA ALA A 59 -8.08 -5.97 -5.70
C ALA A 59 -8.45 -6.95 -6.82
N ARG A 60 -7.66 -8.02 -6.98
CA ARG A 60 -7.91 -9.08 -7.98
C ARG A 60 -9.13 -9.95 -7.64
N ARG A 61 -9.32 -10.30 -6.36
CA ARG A 61 -10.40 -11.21 -5.93
C ARG A 61 -11.77 -10.54 -5.93
N TYR A 62 -11.85 -9.25 -5.64
CA TYR A 62 -13.11 -8.48 -5.63
C TYR A 62 -13.38 -7.72 -6.95
N ASN A 63 -12.55 -7.93 -7.98
CA ASN A 63 -12.64 -7.24 -9.26
C ASN A 63 -12.64 -5.70 -9.11
N GLN A 64 -12.03 -5.20 -8.03
CA GLN A 64 -11.87 -3.77 -7.72
C GLN A 64 -10.62 -3.21 -8.39
N VAL A 65 -10.38 -3.63 -9.63
CA VAL A 65 -9.26 -3.15 -10.44
C VAL A 65 -9.66 -1.80 -11.01
N THR A 66 -9.21 -0.72 -10.35
CA THR A 66 -9.43 0.65 -10.84
C THR A 66 -8.31 1.06 -11.79
N ASP A 67 -8.58 2.03 -12.68
CA ASP A 67 -7.56 2.58 -13.57
C ASP A 67 -6.43 3.28 -12.78
N LEU A 68 -6.74 3.80 -11.58
CA LEU A 68 -5.75 4.31 -10.63
C LEU A 68 -4.86 3.21 -10.06
N GLY A 69 -5.42 2.05 -9.68
CA GLY A 69 -4.65 0.90 -9.18
C GLY A 69 -3.64 0.38 -10.20
N LYS A 70 -4.01 0.32 -11.49
CA LYS A 70 -3.08 -0.08 -12.57
C LYS A 70 -1.89 0.87 -12.75
N VAL A 71 -2.04 2.15 -12.38
CA VAL A 71 -0.96 3.13 -12.41
C VAL A 71 -0.16 3.11 -11.12
N LEU A 72 -0.81 2.87 -9.97
CA LEU A 72 -0.15 2.77 -8.67
C LEU A 72 0.67 1.49 -8.51
N ASP A 73 0.21 0.33 -8.99
CA ASP A 73 0.91 -0.96 -8.90
C ASP A 73 2.39 -0.87 -9.33
N PRO A 74 2.74 -0.38 -10.54
CA PRO A 74 4.13 -0.26 -10.97
C PRO A 74 4.94 0.83 -10.24
N PHE A 75 4.29 1.74 -9.50
CA PHE A 75 4.95 2.70 -8.61
C PHE A 75 5.22 2.11 -7.22
N ALA A 76 4.27 1.34 -6.68
CA ALA A 76 4.43 0.60 -5.43
C ALA A 76 5.51 -0.47 -5.54
N ASP A 77 5.52 -1.23 -6.65
CA ASP A 77 6.58 -2.22 -7.00
C ASP A 77 7.97 -1.58 -7.12
N LYS A 78 8.08 -0.26 -7.29
CA LYS A 78 9.37 0.46 -7.38
C LYS A 78 9.80 1.11 -6.06
N LEU A 79 8.86 1.33 -5.14
CA LEU A 79 9.09 2.04 -3.88
C LEU A 79 9.28 1.10 -2.70
N THR A 80 8.84 -0.15 -2.85
CA THR A 80 9.01 -1.24 -1.88
C THR A 80 9.99 -2.27 -2.43
#